data_AF-A0A3D3JK87-F1
#
_entry.id   AF-A0A3D3JK87-F1
#
_cell.length_a   1.000
_cell.length_b   1.000
_cell.length_c   1.000
_cell.angle_alpha   90.00
_cell.angle_beta   90.00
_cell.angle_gamma   90.00
#
_symmetry.space_group_name_H-M   'P 1'
#
loop_
_entity.id
_entity.type
_entity.pdbx_description
1 polymer ?
#
loop_
_entity_poly.entity_id
_entity_poly.type
_entity_poly.pdbx_seq_one_letter_code
_entity_poly.pdbx_strand_id
1 'polypeptide(L)'
;WRAVDECGNWSSCTQTITVVDTTPPEVECTVYDITEFDGDDDDDDDDDDDDSVSFTATATDVCSDARVQIGQVVFVPPGDDDDDDDDDDDSKVRIRGATITIINSGAPGTVIKWTARGTDECGNTTMVDYSITVLEDEDKDDHHHHHHYYHHGRPWWWWRWHR
;
A
#
# COMPACT_ATOMS: atom_id res chain seq x y z
N TRP A 1 -12.93 41.98 -21.57
CA TRP A 1 -12.08 43.07 -22.09
C TRP A 1 -12.92 44.30 -22.42
N ARG A 2 -12.35 45.51 -22.39
CA ARG A 2 -13.01 46.79 -22.70
C ARG A 2 -12.17 47.57 -23.71
N ALA A 3 -12.77 47.96 -24.83
CA ALA A 3 -12.16 48.81 -25.84
C ALA A 3 -12.76 50.21 -25.76
N VAL A 4 -11.93 51.25 -25.92
CA VAL A 4 -12.33 52.66 -25.95
C VAL A 4 -11.77 53.26 -27.24
N ASP A 5 -12.62 53.96 -28.01
CA ASP A 5 -12.19 54.68 -29.20
C ASP A 5 -11.66 56.09 -28.86
N GLU A 6 -11.03 56.75 -29.84
CA GLU A 6 -10.46 58.10 -29.66
C GLU A 6 -11.52 59.19 -29.38
N CYS A 7 -12.79 58.90 -29.68
CA CYS A 7 -13.91 59.79 -29.39
C CYS A 7 -14.48 59.58 -27.97
N GLY A 8 -13.93 58.63 -27.20
CA GLY A 8 -14.35 58.33 -25.83
C GLY A 8 -15.52 57.36 -25.73
N ASN A 9 -16.00 56.79 -26.83
CA ASN A 9 -16.98 55.71 -26.78
C ASN A 9 -16.27 54.43 -26.36
N TRP A 10 -16.98 53.57 -25.63
CA TRP A 10 -16.41 52.31 -25.20
C TRP A 10 -17.40 51.17 -25.36
N SER A 11 -16.84 49.98 -25.55
CA SER A 11 -17.57 48.72 -25.58
C SER A 11 -16.82 47.70 -24.75
N SER A 12 -17.56 46.83 -24.07
CA SER A 12 -16.99 45.74 -23.30
C SER A 12 -17.57 44.41 -23.71
N CYS A 13 -16.73 43.39 -23.67
CA CYS A 13 -17.10 42.01 -23.96
C CYS A 13 -16.54 41.11 -22.85
N THR A 14 -17.37 40.20 -22.36
CA THR A 14 -16.98 39.13 -21.45
C THR A 14 -16.68 37.87 -22.26
N GLN A 15 -15.53 37.26 -21.99
CA GLN A 15 -15.17 35.96 -22.54
C GLN A 15 -15.15 34.96 -21.39
N THR A 16 -15.88 33.87 -21.54
CA THR A 16 -15.74 32.71 -20.67
C THR A 16 -14.61 31.85 -21.23
N ILE A 17 -13.56 31.64 -20.43
CA ILE A 17 -12.49 30.69 -20.75
C ILE A 17 -12.73 29.45 -19.90
N THR A 18 -12.90 28.31 -20.55
CA THR A 18 -12.97 27.01 -19.88
C THR A 18 -11.58 26.39 -19.86
N VAL A 19 -11.05 26.13 -18.66
CA VAL A 19 -9.83 25.33 -18.49
C VAL A 19 -10.29 23.89 -18.35
N VAL A 20 -9.77 23.01 -19.20
CA VAL A 20 -10.01 21.57 -19.13
C VAL A 20 -8.72 20.94 -18.63
N ASP A 21 -8.82 20.16 -17.57
CA ASP A 21 -7.73 19.32 -17.14
C ASP A 21 -7.85 17.93 -17.79
N THR A 22 -6.70 17.45 -18.27
CA THR A 22 -6.54 16.16 -18.94
C THR A 22 -5.35 15.39 -18.39
N THR A 23 -4.79 15.82 -17.26
CA THR A 23 -3.59 15.24 -16.67
C THR A 23 -4.01 14.23 -15.60
N PRO A 24 -3.61 12.95 -15.72
CA PRO A 24 -3.87 11.99 -14.66
C PRO A 24 -3.08 12.32 -13.38
N PRO A 25 -3.61 11.95 -12.20
CA PRO A 25 -2.89 12.11 -10.94
C PRO A 25 -1.67 11.18 -10.87
N GLU A 26 -0.65 11.59 -10.13
CA GLU A 26 0.50 10.74 -9.78
C GLU A 26 0.17 9.93 -8.54
N VAL A 27 0.44 8.62 -8.55
CA VAL A 27 0.15 7.69 -7.44
C VAL A 27 1.46 7.16 -6.86
N GLU A 28 1.63 7.31 -5.55
CA GLU A 28 2.78 6.78 -4.80
C GLU A 28 2.29 5.91 -3.65
N CYS A 29 3.00 4.81 -3.37
CA CYS A 29 2.76 3.97 -2.19
C CYS A 29 3.89 4.14 -1.19
N THR A 30 3.51 4.37 0.06
CA THR A 30 4.41 4.41 1.21
C THR A 30 4.04 3.30 2.18
N VAL A 31 5.08 2.72 2.80
CA VAL A 31 4.91 1.72 3.87
C VAL A 31 4.69 2.48 5.18
N TYR A 32 3.68 2.08 5.95
CA TYR A 32 3.40 2.63 7.28
C TYR A 32 3.20 1.48 8.25
N ASP A 33 3.59 1.72 9.50
CA ASP A 33 3.38 0.86 10.66
C ASP A 33 3.69 -0.64 10.45
N ILE A 34 4.80 -1.03 11.04
CA ILE A 34 5.05 -2.41 11.40
C ILE A 34 4.61 -2.42 12.86
N THR A 35 3.46 -2.99 13.16
CA THR A 35 3.12 -3.26 14.55
C THR A 35 4.21 -4.19 15.09
N GLU A 36 4.85 -3.79 16.19
CA GLU A 36 5.76 -4.68 16.88
C GLU A 36 4.90 -5.71 17.59
N PHE A 37 5.18 -6.99 17.37
CA PHE A 37 4.75 -8.11 18.20
C PHE A 37 4.79 -7.71 19.69
N ASP A 38 3.63 -7.36 20.26
CA ASP A 38 3.51 -7.05 21.68
C ASP A 38 3.35 -8.31 22.52
N GLY A 39 3.22 -9.49 21.90
CA GLY A 39 3.35 -10.77 22.59
C GLY A 39 2.36 -10.98 23.73
N ASP A 40 1.25 -10.24 23.73
CA ASP A 40 0.10 -10.53 24.54
C ASP A 40 -0.78 -11.51 23.75
N ASP A 41 -0.51 -12.81 23.92
CA ASP A 41 -1.35 -13.94 23.49
C ASP A 41 -2.68 -13.97 24.29
N ASP A 42 -3.41 -12.86 24.40
CA ASP A 42 -4.72 -12.81 25.04
C ASP A 42 -5.81 -13.14 24.00
N ASP A 43 -5.95 -14.45 23.73
CA ASP A 43 -6.91 -15.18 22.86
C ASP A 43 -8.40 -14.78 22.98
N ASP A 44 -8.82 -13.53 22.69
CA ASP A 44 -10.26 -13.20 22.59
C ASP A 44 -10.63 -12.06 21.60
N ASP A 45 -9.69 -11.44 20.86
CA ASP A 45 -10.02 -10.53 19.75
C ASP A 45 -9.49 -11.08 18.39
N ASP A 46 -10.41 -11.53 17.53
CA ASP A 46 -10.17 -11.99 16.13
C ASP A 46 -9.66 -10.86 15.19
N ASP A 47 -9.13 -9.78 15.76
CA ASP A 47 -8.63 -8.60 15.07
C ASP A 47 -7.17 -8.30 15.43
N ASP A 48 -6.47 -9.17 16.16
CA ASP A 48 -5.05 -9.01 16.52
C ASP A 48 -4.19 -8.96 15.25
N ASP A 49 -3.77 -7.75 14.94
CA ASP A 49 -2.94 -7.37 13.83
C ASP A 49 -1.46 -7.26 14.24
N ASP A 50 -1.05 -8.05 15.25
CA ASP A 50 0.21 -7.93 16.00
C ASP A 50 1.47 -7.96 15.11
N ASP A 51 1.45 -8.75 14.02
CA ASP A 51 2.53 -8.80 13.02
C ASP A 51 2.12 -8.27 11.64
N SER A 52 1.13 -7.39 11.58
CA SER A 52 0.65 -6.86 10.32
C SER A 52 1.56 -5.76 9.75
N VAL A 53 1.66 -5.73 8.43
CA VAL A 53 2.33 -4.64 7.70
C VAL A 53 1.31 -3.88 6.86
N SER A 54 1.33 -2.55 6.95
CA SER A 54 0.43 -1.71 6.17
C SER A 54 1.12 -0.91 5.07
N PHE A 55 0.45 -0.79 3.93
CA PHE A 55 0.89 0.04 2.80
C PHE A 55 -0.24 1.00 2.46
N THR A 56 0.07 2.29 2.39
CA THR A 56 -0.92 3.30 2.01
C THR A 56 -0.51 3.95 0.71
N ALA A 57 -1.45 3.99 -0.23
CA ALA A 57 -1.31 4.71 -1.48
C ALA A 57 -1.82 6.15 -1.32
N THR A 58 -1.07 7.10 -1.85
CA THR A 58 -1.48 8.52 -1.98
C THR A 58 -1.48 8.92 -3.44
N ALA A 59 -2.36 9.85 -3.80
CA ALA A 59 -2.37 10.45 -5.12
C ALA A 59 -2.28 11.96 -5.02
N THR A 60 -1.48 12.57 -5.89
CA THR A 60 -1.37 14.02 -6.04
C THR A 60 -1.69 14.41 -7.47
N ASP A 61 -2.35 15.55 -7.64
CA ASP A 61 -2.57 16.15 -8.95
C ASP A 61 -2.24 17.65 -8.90
N VAL A 62 -1.80 18.20 -10.03
CA VAL A 62 -1.30 19.58 -10.12
C VAL A 62 -2.44 20.61 -10.04
N CYS A 63 -3.66 20.21 -10.40
CA CYS A 63 -4.77 21.15 -10.57
C CYS A 63 -6.04 20.78 -9.80
N SER A 64 -6.09 19.59 -9.20
CA SER A 64 -7.23 19.10 -8.44
C SER A 64 -6.83 18.15 -7.30
N ASP A 65 -7.79 17.80 -6.46
CA ASP A 65 -7.60 16.74 -5.47
C ASP A 65 -7.74 15.36 -6.15
N ALA A 66 -6.98 14.38 -5.67
CA ALA A 66 -7.02 13.01 -6.18
C ALA A 66 -7.38 12.00 -5.08
N ARG A 67 -8.14 10.97 -5.45
CA ARG A 67 -8.55 9.88 -4.58
C ARG A 67 -7.92 8.58 -5.02
N VAL A 68 -7.60 7.70 -4.07
CA VAL A 68 -7.06 6.38 -4.34
C VAL A 68 -8.03 5.29 -3.95
N GLN A 69 -8.12 4.26 -4.80
CA GLN A 69 -8.82 3.01 -4.53
C GLN A 69 -7.87 1.85 -4.77
N ILE A 70 -7.81 0.93 -3.81
CA ILE A 70 -7.10 -0.33 -4.00
C ILE A 70 -7.99 -1.28 -4.81
N GLY A 71 -7.41 -1.90 -5.83
CA GLY A 71 -8.05 -2.93 -6.65
C GLY A 71 -7.88 -4.33 -6.06
N GLN A 72 -7.91 -5.34 -6.91
CA GLN A 72 -7.77 -6.72 -6.46
C GLN A 72 -6.36 -6.96 -5.88
N VAL A 73 -6.32 -7.59 -4.71
CA VAL A 73 -5.11 -8.16 -4.11
C VAL A 73 -5.05 -9.64 -4.50
N VAL A 74 -3.88 -10.11 -4.91
CA VAL A 74 -3.63 -11.48 -5.34
C VAL A 74 -2.40 -12.00 -4.61
N PHE A 75 -2.56 -13.15 -3.98
CA PHE A 75 -1.46 -13.93 -3.42
C PHE A 75 -1.07 -15.00 -4.43
N VAL A 76 0.21 -15.11 -4.70
CA VAL A 76 0.78 -16.11 -5.60
C VAL A 76 1.74 -16.95 -4.77
N PRO A 77 1.36 -18.18 -4.37
CA PRO A 77 2.22 -19.05 -3.56
C PRO A 77 3.48 -19.46 -4.35
N PRO A 78 4.56 -19.90 -3.67
CA PRO A 78 5.71 -20.51 -4.31
C PRO A 78 5.29 -21.77 -5.08
N GLY A 79 6.01 -22.08 -6.16
CA GLY A 79 5.54 -22.99 -7.21
C GLY A 79 5.67 -24.49 -6.93
N ASP A 80 6.08 -24.94 -5.74
CA ASP A 80 6.60 -26.31 -5.56
C ASP A 80 6.26 -27.03 -4.24
N ASP A 81 5.29 -26.59 -3.44
CA ASP A 81 5.00 -27.28 -2.17
C ASP A 81 3.74 -28.15 -2.29
N ASP A 82 3.99 -29.46 -2.42
CA ASP A 82 3.02 -30.54 -2.40
C ASP A 82 2.34 -30.63 -1.02
N ASP A 83 1.01 -30.48 -0.99
CA ASP A 83 0.07 -31.16 -0.08
C ASP A 83 0.35 -31.18 1.45
N ASP A 84 0.87 -30.12 2.06
CA ASP A 84 0.66 -29.90 3.50
C ASP A 84 -0.51 -28.91 3.65
N ASP A 85 -1.72 -29.47 3.82
CA ASP A 85 -2.96 -28.79 4.23
C ASP A 85 -2.81 -28.21 5.66
N ASP A 86 -1.76 -27.44 5.92
CA ASP A 86 -1.68 -26.61 7.11
C ASP A 86 -2.50 -25.36 6.79
N ASP A 87 -3.79 -25.42 7.14
CA ASP A 87 -4.78 -24.32 7.06
C ASP A 87 -4.31 -23.02 7.80
N ASP A 88 -3.14 -23.05 8.45
CA ASP A 88 -2.49 -21.94 9.16
C ASP A 88 -1.69 -20.98 8.23
N ASP A 89 -1.40 -21.37 6.98
CA ASP A 89 -0.71 -20.53 5.99
C ASP A 89 -1.65 -19.67 5.12
N ASP A 90 -2.92 -19.56 5.50
CA ASP A 90 -3.95 -18.81 4.78
C ASP A 90 -3.62 -17.31 4.74
N SER A 91 -3.17 -16.87 3.56
CA SER A 91 -2.88 -15.46 3.26
C SER A 91 -4.10 -14.55 3.52
N LYS A 92 -3.95 -13.61 4.46
CA LYS A 92 -5.03 -12.71 4.92
C LYS A 92 -4.67 -11.25 4.69
N VAL A 93 -5.56 -10.50 4.03
CA VAL A 93 -5.42 -9.05 3.81
C VAL A 93 -6.69 -8.30 4.20
N ARG A 94 -6.51 -7.14 4.83
CA ARG A 94 -7.57 -6.17 5.12
C ARG A 94 -7.33 -4.92 4.28
N ILE A 95 -8.38 -4.40 3.65
CA ILE A 95 -8.32 -3.18 2.82
C ILE A 95 -9.19 -2.10 3.47
N ARG A 96 -8.62 -0.94 3.74
CA ARG A 96 -9.32 0.25 4.23
C ARG A 96 -8.97 1.47 3.37
N GLY A 97 -9.85 1.78 2.42
CA GLY A 97 -9.69 2.93 1.52
C GLY A 97 -8.48 2.76 0.61
N ALA A 98 -7.43 3.54 0.86
CA ALA A 98 -6.17 3.50 0.13
C ALA A 98 -5.07 2.68 0.84
N THR A 99 -5.40 2.09 1.99
CA THR A 99 -4.49 1.30 2.80
C THR A 99 -4.80 -0.19 2.64
N ILE A 100 -3.76 -0.98 2.40
CA ILE A 100 -3.78 -2.43 2.58
C ILE A 100 -3.04 -2.77 3.87
N THR A 101 -3.55 -3.76 4.61
CA THR A 101 -2.94 -4.33 5.80
C THR A 101 -2.82 -5.82 5.57
N ILE A 102 -1.59 -6.31 5.47
CA ILE A 102 -1.30 -7.74 5.32
C ILE A 102 -1.28 -8.30 6.73
N ILE A 103 -2.25 -9.16 7.03
CA ILE A 103 -2.43 -9.78 8.35
C ILE A 103 -1.69 -11.11 8.39
N ASN A 104 -1.77 -11.89 7.31
CA ASN A 104 -0.96 -13.09 7.12
C ASN A 104 -0.38 -13.06 5.70
N SER A 105 0.94 -13.17 5.58
CA SER A 105 1.65 -13.09 4.31
C SER A 105 1.66 -14.40 3.52
N GLY A 106 1.25 -15.51 4.15
CA GLY A 106 1.45 -16.87 3.67
C GLY A 106 2.92 -17.31 3.72
N ALA A 107 3.19 -18.49 3.18
CA ALA A 107 4.51 -19.11 3.17
C ALA A 107 5.60 -18.22 2.54
N PRO A 108 6.87 -18.36 2.99
CA PRO A 108 8.01 -17.73 2.33
C PRO A 108 8.04 -17.98 0.83
N GLY A 109 8.41 -16.97 0.05
CA GLY A 109 8.35 -17.00 -1.42
C GLY A 109 7.01 -16.59 -2.02
N THR A 110 5.95 -16.44 -1.21
CA THR A 110 4.66 -15.90 -1.67
C THR A 110 4.84 -14.50 -2.25
N VAL A 111 4.25 -14.24 -3.42
CA VAL A 111 4.23 -12.92 -4.06
C VAL A 111 2.85 -12.30 -3.91
N ILE A 112 2.79 -11.19 -3.19
CA ILE A 112 1.56 -10.42 -2.94
C ILE A 112 1.52 -9.27 -3.93
N LYS A 113 0.49 -9.23 -4.78
CA LYS A 113 0.30 -8.23 -5.82
C LYS A 113 -0.97 -7.45 -5.58
N TRP A 114 -0.94 -6.14 -5.78
CA TRP A 114 -2.13 -5.32 -5.75
C TRP A 114 -2.04 -4.17 -6.74
N THR A 115 -3.19 -3.56 -7.02
CA THR A 115 -3.29 -2.41 -7.90
C THR A 115 -3.81 -1.21 -7.13
N ALA A 116 -3.24 -0.02 -7.35
CA ALA A 116 -3.75 1.23 -6.83
C ALA A 116 -4.25 2.09 -8.00
N ARG A 117 -5.49 2.55 -7.90
CA ARG A 117 -6.09 3.45 -8.88
C ARG A 117 -6.26 4.84 -8.29
N GLY A 118 -5.52 5.80 -8.84
CA GLY A 118 -5.73 7.23 -8.61
C GLY A 118 -6.81 7.78 -9.55
N THR A 119 -7.76 8.56 -9.04
CA THR A 119 -8.77 9.26 -9.85
C THR A 119 -8.88 10.70 -9.35
N ASP A 120 -8.76 11.66 -10.24
CA ASP A 120 -8.93 13.08 -9.93
C ASP A 120 -10.42 13.52 -10.00
N GLU A 121 -10.70 14.79 -9.72
CA GLU A 121 -12.06 15.34 -9.81
C GLU A 121 -12.58 15.50 -11.25
N CYS A 122 -11.67 15.57 -12.22
CA CYS A 122 -11.96 15.73 -13.64
C CYS A 122 -12.28 14.38 -14.32
N GLY A 123 -12.02 13.27 -13.64
CA GLY A 123 -12.20 11.90 -14.11
C GLY A 123 -10.98 11.29 -14.80
N ASN A 124 -9.82 11.94 -14.80
CA ASN A 124 -8.58 11.31 -15.26
C ASN A 124 -8.12 10.29 -14.22
N THR A 125 -7.52 9.20 -14.73
CA THR A 125 -7.21 8.03 -13.89
C THR A 125 -5.82 7.51 -14.17
N THR A 126 -5.14 7.09 -13.11
CA THR A 126 -3.85 6.38 -13.16
C THR A 126 -4.00 5.04 -12.45
N MET A 127 -3.35 4.01 -12.98
CA MET A 127 -3.27 2.68 -12.35
C MET A 127 -1.81 2.30 -12.20
N VAL A 128 -1.44 1.85 -11.00
CA VAL A 128 -0.10 1.38 -10.67
C VAL A 128 -0.19 0.00 -10.02
N ASP A 129 0.65 -0.91 -10.48
CA ASP A 129 0.75 -2.26 -9.94
C ASP A 129 1.91 -2.32 -8.94
N TYR A 130 1.66 -2.92 -7.79
CA TYR A 130 2.66 -3.16 -6.75
C TYR A 130 2.78 -4.66 -6.49
N SER A 131 3.99 -5.07 -6.11
CA SER A 131 4.25 -6.44 -5.67
C SER A 131 5.30 -6.46 -4.58
N ILE A 132 5.09 -7.33 -3.59
CA ILE A 132 6.11 -7.70 -2.60
C ILE A 132 6.29 -9.22 -2.61
N THR A 133 7.46 -9.67 -2.18
CA THR A 133 7.77 -11.08 -2.01
C THR A 133 8.07 -11.33 -0.55
N VAL A 134 7.39 -12.31 0.03
CA VAL A 134 7.68 -12.80 1.38
C VAL A 134 9.04 -13.47 1.34
N LEU A 135 9.95 -13.03 2.18
CA LEU A 135 11.28 -13.65 2.29
C LEU A 135 11.27 -14.66 3.44
N GLU A 136 12.09 -15.69 3.32
CA GLU A 136 12.43 -16.55 4.45
C GLU A 136 13.15 -15.70 5.50
N ASP A 137 12.88 -15.98 6.78
CA ASP A 137 13.72 -15.45 7.85
C ASP A 137 15.14 -16.01 7.68
N GLU A 138 16.14 -15.13 7.71
CA GLU A 138 17.53 -15.57 7.77
C GLU A 138 17.73 -16.34 9.08
N ASP A 139 17.87 -17.66 9.00
CA ASP A 139 18.11 -18.58 10.12
C ASP A 139 19.01 -17.94 11.18
N LYS A 140 18.49 -17.79 12.40
CA LYS A 140 19.39 -17.70 13.56
C LYS A 140 20.10 -19.05 13.62
N ASP A 141 21.39 -19.09 13.28
CA ASP A 141 22.26 -20.28 13.37
C ASP A 141 22.14 -20.95 14.77
N ASP A 142 21.18 -21.86 14.94
CA ASP A 142 20.97 -22.64 16.15
C ASP A 142 21.98 -23.80 16.18
N HIS A 143 23.20 -23.48 16.60
CA HIS A 143 24.13 -24.47 17.10
C HIS A 143 23.58 -25.10 18.40
N HIS A 144 22.86 -26.20 18.23
CA HIS A 144 22.77 -27.38 19.10
C HIS A 144 22.98 -27.23 20.63
N HIS A 145 21.96 -27.70 21.36
CA HIS A 145 21.98 -28.38 22.67
C HIS A 145 21.48 -27.62 23.90
N HIS A 146 20.34 -28.14 24.39
CA HIS A 146 20.00 -28.37 25.80
C HIS A 146 19.88 -27.19 26.77
N HIS A 147 18.66 -27.09 27.31
CA HIS A 147 18.31 -26.67 28.66
C HIS A 147 18.48 -25.19 29.05
N HIS A 148 17.30 -24.61 29.35
CA HIS A 148 16.97 -23.73 30.47
C HIS A 148 17.07 -22.20 30.33
N TYR A 149 15.90 -21.60 30.61
CA TYR A 149 15.57 -20.28 31.16
C TYR A 149 15.60 -19.04 30.26
N TYR A 150 14.51 -18.28 30.42
CA TYR A 150 14.12 -17.01 29.80
C TYR A 150 15.15 -15.86 29.85
N HIS A 151 15.03 -15.01 28.81
CA HIS A 151 14.92 -13.53 28.81
C HIS A 151 16.00 -12.68 28.10
N HIS A 152 15.46 -11.77 27.27
CA HIS A 152 15.94 -10.44 26.83
C HIS A 152 16.84 -10.33 25.57
N GLY A 153 16.17 -10.13 24.42
CA GLY A 153 16.06 -8.79 23.80
C GLY A 153 17.07 -8.40 22.73
N ARG A 154 16.63 -8.46 21.46
CA ARG A 154 16.87 -7.48 20.36
C ARG A 154 16.01 -7.85 19.12
N PRO A 155 15.39 -6.88 18.42
CA PRO A 155 14.42 -7.16 17.37
C PRO A 155 15.08 -7.60 16.07
N TRP A 156 14.30 -8.35 15.29
CA TRP A 156 14.63 -9.05 14.05
C TRP A 156 14.49 -8.10 12.84
N TRP A 157 15.26 -8.35 11.78
CA TRP A 157 15.27 -7.74 10.43
C TRP A 157 15.66 -6.27 10.13
N TRP A 158 16.37 -6.15 9.00
CA TRP A 158 16.89 -4.96 8.34
C TRP A 158 16.68 -5.14 6.82
N TRP A 159 15.82 -4.35 6.17
CA TRP A 159 15.55 -4.52 4.73
C TRP A 159 16.55 -3.77 3.83
N ARG A 160 16.88 -4.35 2.67
CA ARG A 160 17.65 -3.71 1.58
C ARG A 160 16.80 -3.59 0.31
N TRP A 161 16.68 -2.37 -0.21
CA TRP A 161 15.92 -2.06 -1.43
C TRP A 161 16.66 -2.50 -2.72
N HIS A 162 15.92 -3.05 -3.69
CA HIS A 162 16.33 -3.06 -5.10
C HIS A 162 15.34 -2.24 -5.94
N ARG A 163 15.91 -1.30 -6.70
CA ARG A 163 15.24 -0.34 -7.59
C ARG A 163 14.91 -1.00 -8.93
#